data_AF-J5SWX2-F1
#
_entry.id   AF-J5SWX2-F1
#
_cell.length_a   1.000
_cell.length_b   1.000
_cell.length_c   1.000
_cell.angle_alpha   90.00
_cell.angle_beta   90.00
_cell.angle_gamma   90.00
#
_symmetry.space_group_name_H-M   'P 1'
#
loop_
_entity.id
_entity.type
_entity.pdbx_description
1 polymer ?
#
loop_
_entity_poly.entity_id
_entity_poly.type
_entity_poly.pdbx_seq_one_letter_code
_entity_poly.pdbx_strand_id
1 'polypeptide(L)'
;MILVSQALRQVPCEKYDGVLRDWFKQHADFFMNSPQGKSASTYPNNVGMWYAAGLATHLAYADPAQATTYARQAMSQQMARTPSEFFAHELKRTRPRHYVLFALEAIFILAGEISGDPSQAPPPEVCQWLASLVQYARSVRPGAMEAEREADNRYQPEIAWFDRQLARWTGKQVSEADPDGSGWEGGWNQKSKLAWQMI
;
A
#
# COMPACT_ATOMS: atom_id res chain seq x y z
N MET A 1 -7.41 6.91 2.95
CA MET A 1 -7.46 7.03 1.48
C MET A 1 -8.36 5.93 0.95
N ILE A 2 -9.16 6.16 -0.10
CA ILE A 2 -9.95 5.09 -0.73
C ILE A 2 -9.11 4.50 -1.87
N LEU A 3 -8.90 3.19 -1.85
CA LEU A 3 -8.16 2.46 -2.86
C LEU A 3 -9.14 2.06 -3.96
N VAL A 4 -9.22 2.91 -4.99
CA VAL A 4 -10.27 2.87 -6.01
C VAL A 4 -10.31 1.51 -6.72
N SER A 5 -9.15 1.02 -7.16
CA SER A 5 -9.00 -0.26 -7.85
C SER A 5 -9.43 -1.45 -6.99
N GLN A 6 -9.27 -1.37 -5.67
CA GLN A 6 -9.67 -2.43 -4.74
C GLN A 6 -11.16 -2.34 -4.38
N ALA A 7 -11.65 -1.13 -4.10
CA ALA A 7 -13.04 -0.90 -3.69
C ALA A 7 -14.03 -1.21 -4.82
N LEU A 8 -13.72 -0.81 -6.05
CA LEU A 8 -14.62 -1.04 -7.20
C LEU A 8 -14.75 -2.52 -7.58
N ARG A 9 -13.77 -3.37 -7.24
CA ARG A 9 -13.90 -4.82 -7.43
C ARG A 9 -14.94 -5.45 -6.51
N GLN A 10 -15.28 -4.80 -5.41
CA GLN A 10 -16.23 -5.33 -4.42
C GLN A 10 -17.66 -4.84 -4.65
N VAL A 11 -17.87 -3.92 -5.58
CA VAL A 11 -19.18 -3.29 -5.82
C VAL A 11 -19.55 -3.44 -7.28
N PRO A 12 -20.71 -4.04 -7.63
CA PRO A 12 -21.20 -4.07 -9.00
C PRO A 12 -21.49 -2.64 -9.46
N CYS A 13 -20.61 -2.10 -10.31
CA CYS A 13 -20.62 -0.72 -10.75
C CYS A 13 -20.90 -0.57 -12.25
N GLU A 14 -21.31 -1.65 -12.94
CA GLU A 14 -21.45 -1.70 -14.41
C GLU A 14 -22.40 -0.61 -14.92
N LYS A 15 -23.49 -0.37 -14.18
CA LYS A 15 -24.47 0.68 -14.49
C LYS A 15 -23.88 2.09 -14.48
N TYR A 16 -22.80 2.32 -13.73
CA TYR A 16 -22.18 3.62 -13.51
C TYR A 16 -20.77 3.71 -14.09
N ASP A 17 -20.31 2.70 -14.85
CA ASP A 17 -18.90 2.56 -15.26
C ASP A 17 -18.38 3.84 -15.94
N GLY A 18 -19.09 4.36 -16.94
CA GLY A 18 -18.69 5.59 -17.64
C GLY A 18 -18.61 6.81 -16.73
N VAL A 19 -19.63 7.02 -15.88
CA VAL A 19 -19.66 8.18 -14.94
C VAL A 19 -18.55 8.08 -13.91
N LEU A 20 -18.28 6.88 -13.39
CA LEU A 20 -17.19 6.65 -12.45
C LEU A 20 -15.82 6.84 -13.11
N ARG A 21 -15.65 6.40 -14.37
CA ARG A 21 -14.39 6.61 -15.11
C ARG A 21 -14.10 8.10 -15.28
N ASP A 22 -15.10 8.88 -15.68
CA ASP A 22 -14.97 10.33 -15.82
C ASP A 22 -14.68 11.01 -14.47
N TRP A 23 -15.31 10.54 -13.39
CA TRP A 23 -15.08 11.05 -12.04
C TRP A 23 -13.63 10.78 -11.58
N PHE A 24 -13.15 9.54 -11.73
CA PHE A 24 -11.79 9.17 -11.33
C PHE A 24 -10.72 9.80 -12.23
N LYS A 25 -11.03 10.07 -13.50
CA LYS A 25 -10.19 10.88 -14.38
C LYS A 25 -10.03 12.31 -13.87
N GLN A 26 -11.12 12.97 -13.48
CA GLN A 26 -11.06 14.32 -12.88
C GLN A 26 -10.25 14.34 -11.59
N HIS A 27 -10.36 13.29 -10.76
CA HIS A 27 -9.54 13.14 -9.57
C HIS A 27 -8.06 12.95 -9.91
N ALA A 28 -7.71 12.10 -10.89
CA ALA A 28 -6.34 11.93 -11.35
C ALA A 28 -5.76 13.26 -11.88
N ASP A 29 -6.55 14.01 -12.65
CA ASP A 29 -6.18 15.35 -13.12
C ASP A 29 -5.93 16.31 -11.95
N PHE A 30 -6.76 16.27 -10.90
CA PHE A 30 -6.54 17.06 -9.69
C PHE A 30 -5.24 16.66 -8.98
N PHE A 31 -4.95 15.36 -8.83
CA PHE A 31 -3.69 14.87 -8.25
C PHE A 31 -2.47 15.41 -9.03
N MET A 32 -2.53 15.38 -10.36
CA MET A 32 -1.39 15.78 -11.20
C MET A 32 -1.22 17.30 -11.30
N ASN A 33 -2.32 18.06 -11.32
CA ASN A 33 -2.28 19.46 -11.73
C ASN A 33 -2.51 20.47 -10.61
N SER A 34 -3.15 20.07 -9.51
CA SER A 34 -3.40 20.98 -8.38
C SER A 34 -2.12 21.37 -7.63
N PRO A 35 -2.07 22.55 -6.99
CA PRO A 35 -0.95 22.92 -6.11
C PRO A 35 -0.71 21.91 -4.99
N GLN A 36 -1.78 21.36 -4.41
CA GLN A 36 -1.72 20.39 -3.32
C GLN A 36 -1.15 19.06 -3.80
N GLY A 37 -1.60 18.56 -4.96
CA GLY A 37 -1.10 17.33 -5.56
C GLY A 37 0.38 17.44 -5.94
N LYS A 38 0.79 18.55 -6.56
CA LYS A 38 2.20 18.84 -6.87
C LYS A 38 3.07 18.96 -5.62
N SER A 39 2.55 19.53 -4.53
CA SER A 39 3.28 19.54 -3.26
C SER A 39 3.43 18.13 -2.70
N ALA A 40 2.32 17.39 -2.59
CA ALA A 40 2.29 16.03 -2.05
C ALA A 40 3.24 15.08 -2.80
N SER A 41 3.33 15.18 -4.13
CA SER A 41 4.19 14.33 -4.97
C SER A 41 5.69 14.51 -4.70
N THR A 42 6.09 15.61 -4.05
CA THR A 42 7.50 15.92 -3.75
C THR A 42 7.97 15.47 -2.37
N TYR A 43 7.06 14.99 -1.52
CA TYR A 43 7.44 14.58 -0.17
C TYR A 43 8.29 13.30 -0.22
N PRO A 44 9.46 13.27 0.45
CA PRO A 44 10.37 12.12 0.43
C PRO A 44 9.95 10.98 1.38
N ASN A 45 8.77 11.05 1.95
CA ASN A 45 8.27 10.15 3.00
C ASN A 45 6.95 9.49 2.56
N ASN A 46 6.27 8.81 3.49
CA ASN A 46 4.97 8.16 3.26
C ASN A 46 3.93 9.05 2.57
N VAL A 47 3.96 10.39 2.69
CA VAL A 47 3.04 11.27 1.97
C VAL A 47 3.20 11.14 0.44
N GLY A 48 4.44 11.15 -0.06
CA GLY A 48 4.71 10.97 -1.48
C GLY A 48 4.41 9.54 -1.95
N MET A 49 4.61 8.55 -1.09
CA MET A 49 4.26 7.15 -1.37
C MET A 49 2.74 6.98 -1.52
N TRP A 50 1.96 7.54 -0.60
CA TRP A 50 0.50 7.52 -0.66
C TRP A 50 -0.05 8.35 -1.82
N TYR A 51 0.60 9.46 -2.18
CA TYR A 51 0.28 10.18 -3.41
C TYR A 51 0.40 9.26 -4.63
N ALA A 52 1.53 8.55 -4.76
CA ALA A 52 1.77 7.66 -5.89
C ALA A 52 0.78 6.49 -5.93
N ALA A 53 0.56 5.81 -4.81
CA ALA A 53 -0.43 4.74 -4.72
C ALA A 53 -1.86 5.24 -5.03
N GLY A 54 -2.23 6.40 -4.50
CA GLY A 54 -3.51 7.04 -4.77
C GLY A 54 -3.71 7.33 -6.25
N LEU A 55 -2.75 8.01 -6.89
CA LEU A 55 -2.83 8.33 -8.32
C LEU A 55 -2.86 7.05 -9.17
N ALA A 56 -2.01 6.06 -8.90
CA ALA A 56 -1.98 4.80 -9.64
C ALA A 56 -3.33 4.08 -9.59
N THR A 57 -3.97 3.97 -8.42
CA THR A 57 -5.27 3.29 -8.28
C THR A 57 -6.43 4.05 -8.93
N HIS A 58 -6.39 5.39 -8.98
CA HIS A 58 -7.36 6.19 -9.72
C HIS A 58 -7.20 6.00 -11.24
N LEU A 59 -5.96 6.06 -11.71
CA LEU A 59 -5.64 5.79 -13.11
C LEU A 59 -6.01 4.34 -13.48
N ALA A 60 -5.78 3.36 -12.62
CA ALA A 60 -6.04 1.95 -12.94
C ALA A 60 -7.50 1.71 -13.35
N TYR A 61 -8.43 2.47 -12.78
CA TYR A 61 -9.81 2.46 -13.22
C TYR A 61 -10.08 3.37 -14.42
N ALA A 62 -9.58 4.61 -14.41
CA ALA A 62 -9.91 5.61 -15.43
C ALA A 62 -9.16 5.40 -16.77
N ASP A 63 -7.87 5.07 -16.71
CA ASP A 63 -6.94 4.83 -17.82
C ASP A 63 -5.88 3.78 -17.39
N PRO A 64 -6.17 2.48 -17.57
CA PRO A 64 -5.28 1.39 -17.14
C PRO A 64 -3.88 1.44 -17.78
N ALA A 65 -3.78 1.93 -19.02
CA ALA A 65 -2.50 2.05 -19.72
C ALA A 65 -1.62 3.14 -19.09
N GLN A 66 -2.22 4.28 -18.73
CA GLN A 66 -1.53 5.32 -17.99
C GLN A 66 -1.14 4.86 -16.58
N ALA A 67 -2.01 4.10 -15.91
CA ALA A 67 -1.77 3.57 -14.57
C ALA A 67 -0.52 2.70 -14.51
N THR A 68 -0.40 1.72 -15.41
CA THR A 68 0.76 0.82 -15.47
C THR A 68 2.06 1.57 -15.76
N THR A 69 2.01 2.53 -16.69
CA THR A 69 3.16 3.38 -17.02
C THR A 69 3.60 4.19 -15.80
N TYR A 70 2.65 4.86 -15.14
CA TYR A 70 2.92 5.65 -13.94
C TYR A 70 3.44 4.79 -12.79
N ALA A 71 2.81 3.66 -12.50
CA ALA A 71 3.18 2.76 -11.42
C ALA A 71 4.61 2.22 -11.61
N ARG A 72 4.98 1.81 -12.83
CA ARG A 72 6.35 1.38 -13.16
C ARG A 72 7.39 2.47 -12.90
N GLN A 73 7.11 3.69 -13.37
CA GLN A 73 8.02 4.82 -13.18
C GLN A 73 8.17 5.18 -11.70
N ALA A 74 7.06 5.30 -10.97
CA ALA A 74 7.06 5.61 -9.55
C ALA A 74 7.76 4.52 -8.74
N MET A 75 7.50 3.23 -9.03
CA MET A 75 8.15 2.10 -8.38
C MET A 75 9.67 2.12 -8.58
N SER A 76 10.13 2.35 -9.82
CA SER A 76 11.57 2.42 -10.14
C SER A 76 12.31 3.47 -9.29
N GLN A 77 11.69 4.63 -9.05
CA GLN A 77 12.23 5.66 -8.17
C GLN A 77 12.31 5.20 -6.69
N GLN A 78 11.38 4.35 -6.25
CA GLN A 78 11.41 3.80 -4.89
C GLN A 78 12.49 2.74 -4.73
N MET A 79 12.61 1.84 -5.73
CA MET A 79 13.58 0.74 -5.73
C MET A 79 15.04 1.19 -5.79
N ALA A 80 15.30 2.43 -6.18
CA ALA A 80 16.63 3.04 -6.13
C ALA A 80 17.17 3.22 -4.70
N ARG A 81 16.33 3.05 -3.67
CA ARG A 81 16.68 3.27 -2.25
C ARG A 81 16.87 1.95 -1.52
N THR A 82 17.87 1.88 -0.65
CA THR A 82 18.00 0.80 0.33
C THR A 82 16.85 0.87 1.36
N PRO A 83 16.54 -0.23 2.08
CA PRO A 83 15.48 -0.19 3.10
C PRO A 83 15.66 0.91 4.16
N SER A 84 16.89 1.14 4.63
CA SER A 84 17.19 2.21 5.58
C SER A 84 16.95 3.61 5.02
N GLU A 85 17.26 3.84 3.75
CA GLU A 85 17.00 5.11 3.06
C GLU A 85 15.50 5.29 2.78
N PHE A 86 14.82 4.21 2.41
CA PHE A 86 13.38 4.22 2.14
C PHE A 86 12.57 4.64 3.37
N PHE A 87 12.91 4.13 4.55
CA PHE A 87 12.24 4.45 5.82
C PHE A 87 12.88 5.61 6.60
N ALA A 88 13.83 6.35 6.02
CA ALA A 88 14.64 7.32 6.75
C ALA A 88 13.82 8.41 7.48
N HIS A 89 12.65 8.79 6.93
CA HIS A 89 11.76 9.78 7.54
C HIS A 89 10.80 9.16 8.56
N GLU A 90 10.33 7.95 8.30
CA GLU A 90 9.40 7.17 9.12
C GLU A 90 10.05 6.80 10.45
N LEU A 91 11.32 6.42 10.44
CA LEU A 91 12.09 6.05 11.63
C LEU A 91 12.34 7.22 12.59
N LYS A 92 12.22 8.47 12.12
CA LYS A 92 12.40 9.68 12.93
C LYS A 92 11.10 10.12 13.61
N ARG A 93 9.99 9.44 13.37
CA ARG A 93 8.68 9.80 13.91
C ARG A 93 8.55 9.33 15.35
N THR A 94 7.56 9.88 16.05
CA THR A 94 7.23 9.50 17.43
C THR A 94 6.63 8.10 17.54
N ARG A 95 6.07 7.58 16.43
CA ARG A 95 5.53 6.23 16.26
C ARG A 95 6.16 5.54 15.04
N PRO A 96 7.46 5.20 15.07
CA PRO A 96 8.19 4.71 13.91
C PRO A 96 7.63 3.42 13.33
N ARG A 97 7.16 2.48 14.16
CA ARG A 97 6.57 1.22 13.68
C ARG A 97 5.30 1.46 12.87
N HIS A 98 4.40 2.29 13.38
CA HIS A 98 3.19 2.69 12.66
C HIS A 98 3.51 3.33 11.31
N TYR A 99 4.44 4.28 11.26
CA TYR A 99 4.78 4.97 10.01
C TYR A 99 5.51 4.07 9.00
N VAL A 100 6.30 3.09 9.47
CA VAL A 100 6.91 2.07 8.60
C VAL A 100 5.85 1.18 7.95
N LEU A 101 4.85 0.72 8.72
CA LEU A 101 3.74 -0.08 8.17
C LEU A 101 2.89 0.75 7.19
N PHE A 102 2.62 2.00 7.54
CA PHE A 102 1.88 2.92 6.69
C PHE A 102 2.61 3.21 5.36
N ALA A 103 3.95 3.25 5.37
CA ALA A 103 4.76 3.34 4.15
C ALA A 103 4.76 2.03 3.35
N LEU A 104 4.84 0.87 4.02
CA LEU A 104 4.77 -0.45 3.40
C LEU A 104 3.43 -0.65 2.67
N GLU A 105 2.31 -0.25 3.28
CA GLU A 105 0.99 -0.35 2.68
C GLU A 105 0.93 0.37 1.33
N ALA A 106 1.33 1.64 1.30
CA ALA A 106 1.35 2.45 0.09
C ALA A 106 2.18 1.80 -1.03
N ILE A 107 3.36 1.29 -0.71
CA ILE A 107 4.26 0.74 -1.73
C ILE A 107 3.82 -0.63 -2.25
N PHE A 108 3.15 -1.44 -1.44
CA PHE A 108 2.53 -2.69 -1.89
C PHE A 108 1.36 -2.41 -2.84
N ILE A 109 0.52 -1.42 -2.53
CA ILE A 109 -0.57 -0.98 -3.41
C ILE A 109 0.01 -0.53 -4.76
N LEU A 110 1.02 0.34 -4.74
CA LEU A 110 1.67 0.81 -5.96
C LEU A 110 2.25 -0.33 -6.79
N ALA A 111 2.87 -1.32 -6.14
CA ALA A 111 3.42 -2.49 -6.81
C ALA A 111 2.35 -3.34 -7.52
N GLY A 112 1.16 -3.50 -6.91
CA GLY A 112 0.05 -4.22 -7.51
C GLY A 112 -0.46 -3.60 -8.82
N GLU A 113 -0.29 -2.29 -9.00
CA GLU A 113 -0.74 -1.58 -10.21
C GLU A 113 0.26 -1.68 -11.39
N ILE A 114 1.47 -2.21 -11.19
CA ILE A 114 2.52 -2.31 -12.23
C ILE A 114 2.11 -3.20 -13.41
N SER A 115 1.37 -4.26 -13.13
CA SER A 115 0.98 -5.28 -14.11
C SER A 115 -0.30 -4.88 -14.86
N GLY A 116 -1.12 -3.98 -14.31
CA GLY A 116 -2.41 -3.55 -14.89
C GLY A 116 -3.51 -4.61 -14.80
N ASP A 117 -3.16 -5.81 -14.37
CA ASP A 117 -4.05 -6.91 -14.05
C ASP A 117 -3.80 -7.30 -12.59
N PRO A 118 -4.79 -7.12 -11.69
CA PRO A 118 -4.62 -7.42 -10.28
C PRO A 118 -4.48 -8.91 -9.98
N SER A 119 -4.75 -9.79 -10.94
CA SER A 119 -4.47 -11.22 -10.83
C SER A 119 -3.02 -11.57 -11.13
N GLN A 120 -2.27 -10.64 -11.75
CA GLN A 120 -0.86 -10.83 -12.07
C GLN A 120 0.02 -10.27 -10.96
N ALA A 121 1.01 -11.06 -10.58
CA ALA A 121 2.03 -10.62 -9.65
C ALA A 121 2.86 -9.45 -10.23
N PRO A 122 3.39 -8.57 -9.38
CA PRO A 122 4.45 -7.65 -9.79
C PRO A 122 5.70 -8.41 -10.27
N PRO A 123 6.59 -7.76 -11.02
CA PRO A 123 7.85 -8.37 -11.45
C PRO A 123 8.66 -8.95 -10.27
N PRO A 124 9.42 -10.05 -10.46
CA PRO A 124 10.18 -10.70 -9.39
C PRO A 124 11.13 -9.75 -8.64
N GLU A 125 11.78 -8.82 -9.34
CA GLU A 125 12.67 -7.82 -8.77
C GLU A 125 11.94 -6.84 -7.83
N VAL A 126 10.68 -6.51 -8.14
CA VAL A 126 9.80 -5.70 -7.27
C VAL A 126 9.48 -6.50 -6.02
N CYS A 127 9.07 -7.76 -6.17
CA CYS A 127 8.76 -8.64 -5.05
C CYS A 127 9.97 -8.85 -4.12
N GLN A 128 11.17 -9.02 -4.70
CA GLN A 128 12.41 -9.17 -3.93
C GLN A 128 12.76 -7.91 -3.14
N TRP A 129 12.61 -6.74 -3.76
CA TRP A 129 12.85 -5.47 -3.07
C TRP A 129 11.83 -5.22 -1.96
N LEU A 130 10.55 -5.48 -2.20
CA LEU A 130 9.51 -5.42 -1.16
C LEU A 130 9.79 -6.38 0.00
N ALA A 131 10.22 -7.61 -0.28
CA ALA A 131 10.64 -8.56 0.75
C ALA A 131 11.78 -8.01 1.62
N SER A 132 12.73 -7.28 1.03
CA SER A 132 13.80 -6.62 1.79
C SER A 132 13.29 -5.51 2.72
N LEU A 133 12.25 -4.77 2.29
CA LEU A 133 11.60 -3.77 3.15
C LEU A 133 10.85 -4.43 4.31
N VAL A 134 10.10 -5.50 4.05
CA VAL A 134 9.38 -6.27 5.07
C VAL A 134 10.37 -6.84 6.09
N GLN A 135 11.49 -7.41 5.63
CA GLN A 135 12.55 -7.89 6.51
C GLN A 135 13.14 -6.76 7.37
N TYR A 136 13.39 -5.59 6.79
CA TYR A 136 13.88 -4.44 7.52
C TYR A 136 12.87 -3.96 8.59
N ALA A 137 11.58 -3.91 8.25
CA ALA A 137 10.52 -3.50 9.18
C ALA A 137 10.52 -4.35 10.46
N ARG A 138 10.81 -5.66 10.37
CA ARG A 138 10.92 -6.54 11.54
C ARG A 138 11.98 -6.10 12.56
N SER A 139 13.01 -5.38 12.12
CA SER A 139 14.07 -4.86 12.99
C SER A 139 13.73 -3.52 13.66
N VAL A 140 12.63 -2.89 13.27
CA VAL A 140 12.25 -1.55 13.74
C VAL A 140 11.78 -1.61 15.19
N ARG A 141 12.46 -0.83 16.04
CA ARG A 141 12.12 -0.68 17.45
C ARG A 141 10.93 0.25 17.63
N PRO A 142 10.06 0.02 18.62
CA PRO A 142 8.96 0.93 18.90
C PRO A 142 9.50 2.28 19.38
N GLY A 143 8.79 3.36 19.05
CA GLY A 143 9.02 4.66 19.65
C GLY A 143 8.47 4.73 21.08
N ALA A 144 8.79 5.80 21.80
CA ALA A 144 8.35 6.00 23.18
C ALA A 144 6.82 5.89 23.37
N MET A 145 6.04 6.43 22.43
CA MET A 145 4.57 6.38 22.49
C MET A 145 3.98 5.01 22.09
N GLU A 146 4.74 4.16 21.40
CA GLU A 146 4.29 2.82 20.97
C GLU A 146 4.55 1.77 22.05
N ALA A 147 5.65 1.92 22.81
CA ALA A 147 6.01 1.02 23.90
C ALA A 147 4.95 0.98 25.02
N GLU A 148 4.22 2.08 25.24
CA GLU A 148 3.19 2.19 26.28
C GLU A 148 1.80 1.68 25.85
N ARG A 149 1.52 1.57 24.54
CA ARG A 149 0.17 1.29 24.02
C ARG A 149 0.04 0.06 23.11
N GLU A 150 1.11 -0.39 22.47
CA GLU A 150 1.05 -1.39 21.39
C GLU A 150 2.26 -2.33 21.37
N ALA A 151 2.56 -2.96 22.50
CA ALA A 151 3.61 -3.97 22.60
C ALA A 151 3.27 -5.20 21.73
N ASP A 152 3.86 -5.26 20.53
CA ASP A 152 3.93 -6.36 19.55
C ASP A 152 2.62 -6.96 18.99
N ASN A 153 1.50 -6.84 19.69
CA ASN A 153 0.24 -7.52 19.37
C ASN A 153 -0.42 -7.09 18.04
N ARG A 154 -0.10 -5.90 17.51
CA ARG A 154 -0.60 -5.41 16.21
C ARG A 154 0.48 -5.38 15.14
N TYR A 155 1.69 -4.99 15.53
CA TYR A 155 2.81 -4.81 14.62
C TYR A 155 3.19 -6.10 13.89
N GLN A 156 3.35 -7.21 14.60
CA GLN A 156 3.75 -8.47 13.98
C GLN A 156 2.65 -9.07 13.08
N PRO A 157 1.36 -9.06 13.48
CA PRO A 157 0.27 -9.44 12.57
C PRO A 157 0.19 -8.60 11.29
N GLU A 158 0.39 -7.27 11.39
CA GLU A 158 0.41 -6.41 10.20
C GLU A 158 1.62 -6.73 9.30
N ILE A 159 2.81 -7.00 9.86
CA ILE A 159 3.95 -7.48 9.05
C ILE A 159 3.61 -8.81 8.36
N ALA A 160 2.98 -9.75 9.06
CA ALA A 160 2.60 -11.05 8.50
C ALA A 160 1.64 -10.94 7.31
N TRP A 161 0.84 -9.86 7.23
CA TRP A 161 0.02 -9.56 6.06
C TRP A 161 0.88 -9.31 4.81
N PHE A 162 1.96 -8.53 4.93
CA PHE A 162 2.85 -8.27 3.79
C PHE A 162 3.55 -9.55 3.30
N ASP A 163 3.99 -10.42 4.22
CA ASP A 163 4.53 -11.74 3.86
C ASP A 163 3.49 -12.58 3.12
N ARG A 164 2.23 -12.51 3.56
CA ARG A 164 1.11 -13.21 2.91
C ARG A 164 0.94 -12.76 1.47
N GLN A 165 0.99 -11.46 1.20
CA GLN A 165 0.89 -10.94 -0.17
C GLN A 165 2.12 -11.31 -1.02
N LEU A 166 3.33 -11.21 -0.46
CA LEU A 166 4.54 -11.66 -1.15
C LEU A 166 4.49 -13.16 -1.49
N ALA A 167 3.97 -13.98 -0.57
CA ALA A 167 3.77 -15.40 -0.81
C ALA A 167 2.78 -15.65 -1.97
N ARG A 168 1.66 -14.91 -2.02
CA ARG A 168 0.71 -14.97 -3.15
C ARG A 168 1.38 -14.58 -4.48
N TRP A 169 2.08 -13.45 -4.53
CA TRP A 169 2.76 -12.98 -5.74
C TRP A 169 3.90 -13.89 -6.19
N THR A 170 4.54 -14.62 -5.28
CA THR A 170 5.58 -15.60 -5.61
C THR A 170 5.04 -17.01 -5.85
N GLY A 171 3.72 -17.18 -5.95
CA GLY A 171 3.07 -18.45 -6.28
C GLY A 171 3.11 -19.49 -5.15
N LYS A 172 3.45 -19.09 -3.92
CA LYS A 172 3.38 -19.97 -2.75
C LYS A 172 1.92 -20.15 -2.34
N GLN A 173 1.56 -21.35 -1.90
CA GLN A 173 0.26 -21.54 -1.26
C GLN A 173 0.20 -20.75 0.04
N VAL A 174 -0.92 -20.08 0.25
CA VAL A 174 -1.16 -19.23 1.38
C VAL A 174 -2.46 -19.67 2.05
N SER A 175 -2.40 -19.91 3.36
CA SER A 175 -3.60 -20.24 4.13
C SER A 175 -4.64 -19.13 4.02
N GLU A 176 -5.89 -19.50 3.79
CA GLU A 176 -7.00 -18.55 3.81
C GLU A 176 -7.42 -18.14 5.22
N ALA A 177 -6.88 -18.82 6.25
CA ALA A 177 -7.20 -18.53 7.64
C ALA A 177 -6.96 -17.05 8.00
N ASP A 178 -7.86 -16.54 8.83
CA ASP A 178 -7.73 -15.24 9.46
C ASP A 178 -6.51 -15.25 10.40
N PRO A 179 -5.74 -14.14 10.50
CA PRO A 179 -4.69 -14.01 11.49
C PRO A 179 -5.28 -14.02 12.91
N ASP A 180 -4.43 -14.33 13.89
CA ASP A 180 -4.78 -14.17 15.29
C ASP A 180 -5.01 -12.68 15.60
N GLY A 181 -6.28 -12.28 15.68
CA GLY A 181 -6.68 -10.89 15.95
C GLY A 181 -6.88 -10.56 17.42
N SER A 182 -6.39 -11.39 18.35
CA SER A 182 -6.40 -11.12 19.80
C SER A 182 -5.68 -9.81 20.17
N GLY A 183 -4.79 -9.31 19.30
CA GLY A 183 -4.08 -8.05 19.48
C GLY A 183 -4.80 -6.76 19.03
N TRP A 184 -5.96 -6.87 18.39
CA TRP A 184 -6.70 -5.73 17.83
C TRP A 184 -7.67 -5.13 18.86
N GLU A 185 -7.84 -3.80 18.88
CA GLU A 185 -8.88 -3.18 19.71
C GLU A 185 -10.26 -3.66 19.24
N GLY A 186 -11.00 -4.36 20.12
CA GLY A 186 -12.27 -4.98 19.76
C GLY A 186 -12.14 -6.29 18.97
N GLY A 187 -10.95 -6.90 18.95
CA GLY A 187 -10.69 -8.22 18.35
C GLY A 187 -10.70 -8.26 16.82
N TRP A 188 -10.69 -9.48 16.27
CA TRP A 188 -10.80 -9.75 14.83
C TRP A 188 -12.23 -9.50 14.31
N ASN A 189 -12.65 -8.24 14.28
CA ASN A 189 -13.99 -7.84 13.90
C ASN A 189 -14.14 -7.67 12.37
N GLN A 190 -15.38 -7.49 11.91
CA GLN A 190 -15.72 -7.42 10.48
C GLN A 190 -15.02 -6.26 9.75
N LYS A 191 -14.70 -5.16 10.45
CA LYS A 191 -13.93 -4.04 9.90
C LYS A 191 -12.46 -4.44 9.70
N SER A 192 -11.86 -5.14 10.65
CA SER A 192 -10.52 -5.71 10.54
C SER A 192 -10.43 -6.72 9.39
N LYS A 193 -11.47 -7.56 9.22
CA LYS A 193 -11.58 -8.51 8.09
C LYS A 193 -11.70 -7.81 6.74
N LEU A 194 -12.52 -6.76 6.64
CA LEU A 194 -12.65 -5.98 5.42
C LEU A 194 -11.35 -5.26 5.05
N ALA A 195 -10.67 -4.65 6.03
CA ALA A 195 -9.35 -4.07 5.81
C ALA A 195 -8.32 -5.14 5.37
N TRP A 196 -8.35 -6.31 6.00
CA TRP A 196 -7.50 -7.47 5.66
C TRP A 196 -7.70 -8.00 4.25
N GLN A 197 -8.95 -7.96 3.75
CA GLN A 197 -9.31 -8.43 2.40
C GLN A 197 -9.17 -7.35 1.32
N MET A 198 -9.22 -6.07 1.70
CA MET A 198 -9.14 -4.97 0.74
C MET A 198 -7.72 -4.70 0.29
N ILE A 199 -6.73 -4.90 1.16
CA ILE A 199 -5.31 -4.76 0.79
C ILE A 199 -4.84 -6.10 0.22
#